data_AF-A0A9D2NVC0-F1
#
_entry.id   AF-A0A9D2NVC0-F1
#
_cell.length_a   1.000
_cell.length_b   1.000
_cell.length_c   1.000
_cell.angle_alpha   90.00
_cell.angle_beta   90.00
_cell.angle_gamma   90.00
#
_symmetry.space_group_name_H-M   'P 1'
#
loop_
_entity.id
_entity.type
_entity.pdbx_description
1 polymer ?
#
loop_
_entity_poly.entity_id
_entity_poly.type
_entity_poly.pdbx_seq_one_letter_code
_entity_poly.pdbx_strand_id
1 'polypeptide(L)'
;MTSGEIRAKIRYYEGLIDEYNREKLQLEKDLDELDRLKTKVAGLQTSFGDRQALRQKNLAALAAMPQRNRIYPVYCSGMQELLTGQMFSRSYEGLSEAGQKVSGKMREVLEKIDNCESKIASARSNKAYWEARLRETLAAEAEEANA
;
A
#
# COMPACT_ATOMS: atom_id res chain seq x y z
N MET A 1 34.72 -4.40 30.62
CA MET A 1 34.17 -4.57 29.26
C MET A 1 35.28 -4.22 28.29
N THR A 2 35.63 -5.13 27.40
CA THR A 2 36.82 -5.00 26.52
C THR A 2 36.48 -4.28 25.21
N SER A 3 37.48 -3.71 24.54
CA SER A 3 37.31 -3.17 23.19
C SER A 3 36.73 -4.20 22.19
N GLY A 4 37.05 -5.50 22.37
CA GLY A 4 36.48 -6.60 21.60
C GLY A 4 34.96 -6.77 21.78
N GLU A 5 34.47 -6.71 23.02
CA GLU A 5 33.03 -6.79 23.33
C GLU A 5 32.26 -5.59 22.75
N ILE A 6 32.84 -4.39 22.81
CA ILE A 6 32.23 -3.17 22.25
C ILE A 6 32.13 -3.27 20.71
N ARG A 7 33.18 -3.74 20.03
CA ARG A 7 33.16 -3.98 18.57
C ARG A 7 32.10 -5.01 18.18
N ALA A 8 31.85 -6.04 19.00
CA ALA A 8 30.78 -6.99 18.77
C ALA A 8 29.40 -6.33 18.83
N LYS A 9 29.17 -5.42 19.80
CA LYS A 9 27.91 -4.65 19.87
C LYS A 9 27.71 -3.72 18.69
N ILE A 10 28.76 -3.04 18.22
CA ILE A 10 28.69 -2.18 17.03
C ILE A 10 28.23 -3.01 15.82
N ARG A 11 28.88 -4.16 15.57
CA ARG A 11 28.51 -5.07 14.47
C ARG A 11 27.08 -5.59 14.58
N TYR A 12 26.60 -5.84 15.79
CA TYR A 12 25.21 -6.22 16.02
C TYR A 12 24.23 -5.12 15.56
N TYR A 13 24.45 -3.86 15.95
CA TYR A 13 23.59 -2.77 15.50
C TYR A 13 23.72 -2.47 14.00
N GLU A 14 24.89 -2.67 13.41
CA GLU A 14 25.04 -2.63 11.94
C GLU A 14 24.17 -3.67 11.25
N GLY A 15 24.19 -4.92 11.73
CA GLY A 15 23.34 -5.99 11.22
C GLY A 15 21.85 -5.66 11.31
N LEU A 16 21.40 -5.11 12.44
CA LEU A 16 20.01 -4.65 12.60
C LEU A 16 19.64 -3.53 11.64
N ILE A 17 20.51 -2.54 11.44
CA ILE A 17 20.28 -1.44 10.50
C ILE A 17 20.09 -2.01 9.09
N ASP A 18 20.96 -2.93 8.67
CA ASP A 18 20.88 -3.54 7.35
C ASP A 18 19.60 -4.37 7.17
N GLU A 19 19.21 -5.14 8.19
CA GLU A 19 17.97 -5.92 8.19
C GLU A 19 16.74 -5.02 8.03
N TYR A 20 16.60 -3.99 8.86
CA TYR A 20 15.46 -3.08 8.81
C TYR A 20 15.43 -2.25 7.51
N ASN A 21 16.59 -1.89 6.94
CA ASN A 21 16.63 -1.24 5.63
C ASN A 21 16.12 -2.17 4.51
N ARG A 22 16.48 -3.46 4.55
CA ARG A 22 15.97 -4.43 3.56
C ARG A 22 14.47 -4.64 3.69
N GLU A 23 13.96 -4.76 4.92
CA GLU A 23 12.53 -4.86 5.20
C GLU A 23 11.79 -3.62 4.68
N LYS A 24 12.28 -2.42 5.02
CA LYS A 24 11.73 -1.16 4.52
C LYS A 24 11.67 -1.11 2.99
N LEU A 25 12.75 -1.47 2.30
CA LEU A 25 12.80 -1.49 0.84
C LEU A 25 11.77 -2.43 0.23
N GLN A 26 11.52 -3.58 0.87
CA GLN A 26 10.48 -4.50 0.41
C GLN A 26 9.07 -3.92 0.61
N LEU A 27 8.82 -3.31 1.77
CA LEU A 27 7.54 -2.65 2.06
C LEU A 27 7.26 -1.48 1.11
N GLU A 28 8.28 -0.71 0.72
CA GLU A 28 8.15 0.35 -0.28
C GLU A 28 7.73 -0.20 -1.65
N LYS A 29 8.28 -1.35 -2.07
CA LYS A 29 7.85 -2.03 -3.31
C LYS A 29 6.40 -2.52 -3.21
N ASP A 30 6.02 -3.11 -2.08
CA ASP A 30 4.65 -3.56 -1.85
C ASP A 30 3.68 -2.36 -1.91
N LEU A 31 4.09 -1.19 -1.41
CA LEU A 31 3.31 0.05 -1.47
C LEU A 31 3.12 0.53 -2.92
N ASP A 32 4.18 0.49 -3.74
CA ASP A 32 4.11 0.81 -5.18
C ASP A 32 3.14 -0.13 -5.92
N GLU A 33 3.15 -1.42 -5.60
CA GLU A 33 2.23 -2.40 -6.18
C GLU A 33 0.77 -2.12 -5.78
N LEU A 34 0.54 -1.77 -4.52
CA LEU A 34 -0.78 -1.40 -4.02
C LEU A 34 -1.30 -0.12 -4.68
N ASP A 35 -0.44 0.89 -4.94
CA ASP A 35 -0.84 2.11 -5.63
C ASP A 35 -1.26 1.85 -7.09
N ARG A 36 -0.50 1.01 -7.80
CA ARG A 36 -0.88 0.54 -9.15
C ARG A 36 -2.20 -0.21 -9.14
N LEU A 37 -2.40 -1.09 -8.14
CA LEU A 37 -3.64 -1.84 -8.00
C LEU A 37 -4.83 -0.91 -7.71
N LYS A 38 -4.65 0.09 -6.84
CA LYS A 38 -5.67 1.10 -6.52
C LYS A 38 -6.10 1.85 -7.78
N THR A 39 -5.13 2.30 -8.58
CA THR A 39 -5.37 2.98 -9.86
C THR A 39 -6.15 2.08 -10.82
N LYS A 40 -5.78 0.79 -10.90
CA LYS A 40 -6.47 -0.19 -11.75
C LYS A 40 -7.92 -0.42 -11.31
N VAL A 41 -8.18 -0.55 -10.01
CA VAL A 41 -9.54 -0.73 -9.47
C VAL A 41 -10.40 0.50 -9.75
N ALA A 42 -9.86 1.71 -9.53
CA ALA A 42 -10.56 2.95 -9.86
C ALA A 42 -10.91 3.03 -11.36
N GLY A 43 -9.95 2.70 -12.24
CA GLY A 43 -10.18 2.67 -13.68
C GLY A 43 -11.26 1.65 -14.11
N LEU A 44 -11.31 0.48 -13.47
CA LEU A 44 -12.37 -0.51 -13.68
C LEU A 44 -13.73 0.01 -13.23
N GLN A 45 -13.81 0.66 -12.06
CA GLN A 45 -15.04 1.24 -11.53
C GLN A 45 -15.59 2.34 -12.45
N THR A 46 -14.74 3.26 -12.89
CA THR A 46 -15.11 4.30 -13.88
C THR A 46 -15.59 3.67 -15.18
N SER A 47 -14.81 2.75 -15.76
CA SER A 47 -15.17 2.07 -17.01
C SER A 47 -16.50 1.30 -16.90
N PHE A 48 -16.76 0.69 -15.74
CA PHE A 48 -18.01 -0.03 -15.49
C PHE A 48 -19.20 0.94 -15.43
N GLY A 49 -19.06 2.06 -14.70
CA GLY A 49 -20.06 3.13 -14.65
C GLY A 49 -20.34 3.75 -16.02
N ASP A 50 -19.31 4.09 -16.79
CA ASP A 50 -19.43 4.72 -18.10
C ASP A 50 -20.15 3.82 -19.11
N ARG A 51 -19.81 2.52 -19.14
CA ARG A 51 -20.51 1.55 -19.99
C ARG A 51 -21.98 1.43 -19.62
N GLN A 52 -22.29 1.49 -18.32
CA GLN A 52 -23.68 1.43 -17.87
C GLN A 52 -24.46 2.69 -18.26
N ALA A 53 -23.88 3.88 -18.04
CA ALA A 53 -24.48 5.14 -18.44
C ALA A 53 -24.74 5.21 -19.95
N LEU A 54 -23.80 4.73 -20.77
CA LEU A 54 -23.97 4.63 -22.22
C LEU A 54 -25.14 3.71 -22.60
N ARG A 55 -25.25 2.53 -21.96
CA ARG A 55 -26.36 1.60 -22.19
C ARG A 55 -27.70 2.21 -21.81
N GLN A 56 -27.78 2.91 -20.67
CA GLN A 56 -28.99 3.61 -20.23
C GLN A 56 -29.39 4.72 -21.21
N LYS A 57 -28.42 5.51 -21.69
CA LYS A 57 -28.65 6.55 -22.70
C LYS A 57 -29.20 5.95 -24.00
N ASN A 58 -28.59 4.87 -24.49
CA ASN A 58 -29.04 4.19 -25.71
C ASN A 58 -30.44 3.59 -25.53
N LEU A 59 -30.74 3.02 -24.36
CA LEU A 59 -32.06 2.50 -24.05
C LEU A 59 -33.12 3.61 -23.99
N ALA A 60 -32.80 4.75 -23.39
CA ALA A 60 -33.69 5.90 -23.36
C ALA A 60 -33.98 6.44 -24.76
N ALA A 61 -32.96 6.52 -25.62
CA ALA A 61 -33.13 6.90 -27.02
C ALA A 61 -34.00 5.89 -27.79
N LEU A 62 -33.80 4.59 -27.57
CA LEU A 62 -34.64 3.54 -28.14
C LEU A 62 -36.09 3.69 -27.67
N ALA A 63 -36.33 3.85 -26.37
CA ALA A 63 -37.67 3.97 -25.78
C ALA A 63 -38.45 5.19 -26.28
N ALA A 64 -37.76 6.26 -26.69
CA ALA A 64 -38.36 7.47 -27.27
C ALA A 64 -38.74 7.32 -28.76
N MET A 65 -38.31 6.25 -29.45
CA MET A 65 -38.63 6.04 -30.86
C MET A 65 -40.12 5.65 -31.05
N PRO A 66 -40.74 6.05 -32.18
CA PRO A 66 -42.10 5.63 -32.52
C PRO A 66 -42.22 4.10 -32.54
N GLN A 67 -43.15 3.57 -31.75
CA GLN A 67 -43.29 2.13 -31.56
C GLN A 67 -43.87 1.46 -32.81
N ARG A 68 -43.07 0.58 -33.44
CA ARG A 68 -43.51 -0.21 -34.61
C ARG A 68 -44.14 -1.56 -34.26
N ASN A 69 -43.96 -2.03 -33.02
CA ASN A 69 -44.32 -3.39 -32.60
C ASN A 69 -44.57 -3.46 -31.07
N ARG A 70 -45.55 -4.26 -30.63
CA ARG A 70 -45.89 -4.58 -29.23
C ARG A 70 -44.76 -5.19 -28.39
N ILE A 71 -43.74 -5.79 -29.00
CA ILE A 71 -42.56 -6.35 -28.30
C ILE A 71 -41.65 -5.24 -27.75
N TYR A 72 -41.65 -4.09 -28.40
CA TYR A 72 -40.69 -3.02 -28.14
C TYR A 72 -40.77 -2.43 -26.71
N PRO A 73 -41.96 -2.17 -26.14
CA PRO A 73 -42.08 -1.74 -24.73
C PRO A 73 -41.61 -2.80 -23.74
N VAL A 74 -41.92 -4.07 -23.98
CA VAL A 74 -41.51 -5.19 -23.11
C VAL A 74 -40.00 -5.33 -23.09
N TYR A 75 -39.36 -5.23 -24.25
CA TYR A 75 -37.90 -5.20 -24.37
C TYR A 75 -37.30 -4.04 -23.58
N CYS A 76 -37.82 -2.83 -23.76
CA CYS A 76 -37.28 -1.64 -23.09
C CYS A 76 -37.42 -1.76 -21.56
N SER A 77 -38.55 -2.26 -21.07
CA SER A 77 -38.78 -2.48 -19.65
C SER A 77 -37.82 -3.52 -19.06
N GLY A 78 -37.64 -4.66 -19.73
CA GLY A 78 -36.74 -5.71 -19.27
C GLY A 78 -35.28 -5.25 -19.25
N MET A 79 -34.85 -4.49 -20.28
CA MET A 79 -33.50 -3.91 -20.28
C MET A 79 -33.32 -2.85 -19.21
N GLN A 80 -34.34 -2.03 -18.94
CA GLN A 80 -34.27 -1.03 -17.87
C GLN A 80 -34.02 -1.71 -16.53
N GLU A 81 -34.75 -2.78 -16.22
CA GLU A 81 -34.58 -3.54 -14.97
C GLU A 81 -33.17 -4.12 -14.83
N LEU A 82 -32.59 -4.66 -15.91
CA LEU A 82 -31.20 -5.13 -15.90
C LEU A 82 -30.19 -4.00 -15.72
N LEU A 83 -30.47 -2.80 -16.25
CA LEU A 83 -29.56 -1.67 -16.23
C LEU A 83 -29.63 -0.80 -14.98
N THR A 84 -30.72 -0.88 -14.21
CA THR A 84 -30.89 -0.17 -12.94
C THR A 84 -31.05 -1.10 -11.75
N GLY A 85 -30.97 -2.41 -11.98
CA GLY A 85 -31.19 -3.43 -10.97
C GLY A 85 -30.04 -3.57 -9.97
N GLN A 86 -30.33 -4.33 -8.91
CA GLN A 86 -29.40 -4.55 -7.79
C GLN A 86 -28.04 -5.13 -8.21
N MET A 87 -27.98 -5.88 -9.31
CA MET A 87 -26.74 -6.48 -9.80
C MET A 87 -25.72 -5.43 -10.23
N PHE A 88 -26.17 -4.33 -10.87
CA PHE A 88 -25.28 -3.21 -11.20
C PHE A 88 -24.75 -2.55 -9.93
N SER A 89 -25.64 -2.17 -9.01
CA SER A 89 -25.26 -1.50 -7.75
C SER A 89 -24.27 -2.35 -6.96
N ARG A 90 -24.56 -3.64 -6.76
CA ARG A 90 -23.65 -4.57 -6.07
C ARG A 90 -22.28 -4.69 -6.74
N SER A 91 -22.24 -4.70 -8.08
CA SER A 91 -20.97 -4.80 -8.81
C SER A 91 -20.15 -3.51 -8.68
N TYR A 92 -20.81 -2.35 -8.78
CA TYR A 92 -20.18 -1.05 -8.61
C TYR A 92 -19.68 -0.84 -7.17
N GLU A 93 -20.52 -1.17 -6.18
CA GLU A 93 -20.18 -1.15 -4.76
C GLU A 93 -19.05 -2.12 -4.44
N GLY A 94 -19.05 -3.33 -5.00
CA GLY A 94 -17.97 -4.29 -4.83
C GLY A 94 -16.62 -3.78 -5.33
N LEU A 95 -16.58 -3.00 -6.43
CA LEU A 95 -15.36 -2.32 -6.89
C LEU A 95 -14.94 -1.21 -5.93
N SER A 96 -15.91 -0.47 -5.36
CA SER A 96 -15.65 0.54 -4.33
C SER A 96 -15.03 -0.09 -3.08
N GLU A 97 -15.61 -1.19 -2.58
CA GLU A 97 -15.11 -1.95 -1.44
C GLU A 97 -13.71 -2.51 -1.69
N ALA A 98 -13.45 -3.01 -2.90
CA ALA A 98 -12.11 -3.45 -3.28
C ALA A 98 -11.10 -2.30 -3.19
N GLY A 99 -11.45 -1.11 -3.69
CA GLY A 99 -10.61 0.08 -3.58
C GLY A 99 -10.35 0.51 -2.13
N GLN A 100 -11.36 0.39 -1.26
CA GLN A 100 -11.22 0.63 0.18
C GLN A 100 -10.29 -0.39 0.84
N LYS A 101 -10.41 -1.67 0.50
CA LYS A 101 -9.51 -2.73 1.01
C LYS A 101 -8.05 -2.47 0.62
N VAL A 102 -7.80 -2.08 -0.63
CA VAL A 102 -6.45 -1.71 -1.08
C VAL A 102 -5.93 -0.51 -0.27
N SER A 103 -6.75 0.53 -0.09
CA SER A 103 -6.38 1.71 0.69
C SER A 103 -6.12 1.38 2.17
N GLY A 104 -6.88 0.45 2.75
CA GLY A 104 -6.62 -0.09 4.09
C GLY A 104 -5.25 -0.75 4.17
N LYS A 105 -4.92 -1.60 3.19
CA LYS A 105 -3.63 -2.29 3.15
C LYS A 105 -2.45 -1.34 2.97
N MET A 106 -2.60 -0.29 2.15
CA MET A 106 -1.58 0.75 2.01
C MET A 106 -1.26 1.40 3.36
N ARG A 107 -2.30 1.69 4.16
CA ARG A 107 -2.11 2.28 5.50
C ARG A 107 -1.34 1.35 6.44
N GLU A 108 -1.65 0.06 6.43
CA GLU A 108 -0.91 -0.94 7.22
C GLU A 108 0.56 -1.03 6.79
N VAL A 109 0.85 -0.95 5.49
CA VAL A 109 2.22 -0.99 4.97
C VAL A 109 2.99 0.27 5.37
N LEU A 110 2.36 1.44 5.29
CA LEU A 110 2.94 2.71 5.74
C LEU A 110 3.31 2.67 7.23
N GLU A 111 2.42 2.16 8.09
CA GLU A 111 2.70 2.01 9.52
C GLU A 111 3.91 1.09 9.78
N LYS A 112 4.07 0.02 8.99
CA LYS A 112 5.25 -0.85 9.07
C LYS A 112 6.54 -0.15 8.63
N ILE A 113 6.47 0.71 7.61
CA ILE A 113 7.61 1.53 7.17
C ILE A 113 8.02 2.47 8.30
N ASP A 114 7.07 3.20 8.91
CA ASP A 114 7.33 4.11 10.02
C ASP A 114 7.98 3.39 11.22
N ASN A 115 7.54 2.16 11.50
CA ASN A 115 8.14 1.31 12.51
C ASN A 115 9.59 0.92 12.15
N CYS A 116 9.86 0.54 10.90
CA CYS A 116 11.22 0.27 10.43
C CYS A 116 12.12 1.49 10.60
N GLU A 117 11.64 2.68 10.23
CA GLU A 117 12.39 3.93 10.38
C GLU A 117 12.73 4.23 11.84
N SER A 118 11.76 4.04 12.74
CA SER A 118 11.94 4.19 14.18
C SER A 118 13.00 3.22 14.74
N LYS A 119 12.95 1.95 14.31
CA LYS A 119 13.94 0.93 14.70
C LYS A 119 15.33 1.24 14.16
N ILE A 120 15.44 1.72 12.92
CA ILE A 120 16.71 2.14 12.31
C ILE A 120 17.30 3.32 13.08
N ALA A 121 16.49 4.33 13.42
CA ALA A 121 16.93 5.47 14.20
C ALA A 121 17.45 5.05 15.58
N SER A 122 16.72 4.18 16.28
CA SER A 122 17.15 3.62 17.56
C SER A 122 18.46 2.83 17.45
N ALA A 123 18.59 1.96 16.44
CA ALA A 123 19.81 1.19 16.22
C ALA A 123 21.02 2.09 15.89
N ARG A 124 20.82 3.15 15.11
CA ARG A 124 21.86 4.16 14.81
C ARG A 124 22.32 4.89 16.07
N SER A 125 21.40 5.34 16.92
CA SER A 125 21.75 6.00 18.19
C SER A 125 22.54 5.07 19.10
N ASN A 126 22.13 3.81 19.23
CA ASN A 126 22.87 2.82 20.01
C ASN A 126 24.26 2.54 19.43
N LYS A 127 24.36 2.38 18.11
CA LYS A 127 25.65 2.22 17.43
C LYS A 127 26.59 3.38 17.75
N ALA A 128 26.13 4.62 17.61
CA ALA A 128 26.92 5.81 17.88
C ALA A 128 27.40 5.88 19.34
N TYR A 129 26.55 5.49 20.29
CA TYR A 129 26.94 5.35 21.69
C TYR A 129 28.10 4.36 21.88
N TRP A 130 28.01 3.17 21.28
CA TRP A 130 29.07 2.17 21.37
C TRP A 130 30.37 2.60 20.66
N GLU A 131 30.28 3.34 19.56
CA GLU A 131 31.44 3.92 18.87
C GLU A 131 32.15 4.99 19.71
N ALA A 132 31.40 5.81 20.46
CA ALA A 132 31.98 6.75 21.41
C ALA A 132 32.68 6.00 22.55
N ARG A 133 32.01 4.98 23.12
CA ARG A 133 32.58 4.17 24.19
C ARG A 133 33.83 3.41 23.76
N LEU A 134 33.88 2.94 22.50
CA LEU A 134 35.05 2.28 21.94
C LEU A 134 36.26 3.23 21.91
N ARG A 135 36.06 4.49 21.52
CA ARG A 135 37.12 5.51 21.49
C ARG A 135 37.71 5.75 22.89
N GLU A 136 36.86 5.91 23.89
CA GLU A 136 37.29 6.05 25.29
C GLU A 136 38.09 4.83 25.77
N THR A 137 37.58 3.62 25.48
CA THR A 137 38.20 2.37 25.93
C THR A 137 39.57 2.16 25.29
N LEU A 138 39.71 2.45 23.99
CA LEU A 138 40.99 2.34 23.28
C LEU A 138 42.01 3.35 23.79
N ALA A 139 41.59 4.56 24.16
CA ALA A 139 42.48 5.56 24.75
C ALA A 139 43.02 5.08 26.11
N ALA A 140 42.16 4.56 26.98
CA ALA A 140 42.56 4.00 28.27
C ALA A 140 43.49 2.78 28.11
N GLU A 141 43.17 1.85 27.21
CA GLU A 141 44.02 0.68 26.90
C GLU A 141 45.41 1.11 26.40
N ALA A 142 45.52 2.23 25.66
CA ALA A 142 46.78 2.76 25.17
C ALA A 142 47.60 3.48 26.26
N GLU A 143 46.96 4.16 27.20
CA GLU A 143 47.62 4.77 28.36
C GLU A 143 48.20 3.70 29.29
N GLU A 144 47.44 2.64 29.58
CA GLU A 144 47.90 1.51 30.39
C GLU A 144 49.06 0.74 29.74
N ALA A 145 49.10 0.66 28.40
CA ALA A 145 50.18 0.01 27.67
C ALA A 145 51.49 0.83 27.62
N ASN A 146 51.42 2.14 27.87
CA ASN A 146 52.55 3.07 27.84
C ASN A 146 53.06 3.47 29.24
N ALA A 147 52.41 2.99 30.31
CA ALA A 147 52.77 3.20 31.71
C ALA A 147 53.63 2.05 32.25
#